data_AF-A0A097QUF2-F1
#
_entry.id   AF-A0A097QUF2-F1
#
_cell.length_a   1.000
_cell.length_b   1.000
_cell.length_c   1.000
_cell.angle_alpha   90.00
_cell.angle_beta   90.00
_cell.angle_gamma   90.00
#
_symmetry.space_group_name_H-M   'P 1'
#
loop_
_entity.id
_entity.type
_entity.pdbx_description
1 polymer ?
#
loop_
_entity_poly.entity_id
_entity_poly.type
_entity_poly.pdbx_seq_one_letter_code
_entity_poly.pdbx_strand_id
1 'polypeptide(L)'
;MRAKSYEVELPYGWETLQAVLSEPQKTLPFFPYFESFQDGKVRFKVPRFIFNFDYEFELDVGMGRNEAIYTFRGERGILTITS
;
A
#
# COMPACT_ATOMS: atom_id res chain seq x y z
N MET A 1 6.05 18.12 -3.14
CA MET A 1 5.50 16.74 -3.13
C MET A 1 5.66 16.18 -4.54
N ARG A 2 6.27 15.00 -4.72
CA ARG A 2 6.35 14.33 -6.03
C ARG A 2 5.29 13.24 -6.07
N ALA A 3 4.44 13.24 -7.08
CA ALA A 3 3.38 12.25 -7.27
C ALA A 3 3.57 11.55 -8.62
N LYS A 4 3.22 10.27 -8.69
CA LYS A 4 3.12 9.50 -9.91
C LYS A 4 1.76 8.82 -9.91
N SER A 5 0.95 9.07 -10.94
CA SER A 5 -0.37 8.47 -11.11
C SER A 5 -0.36 7.52 -12.31
N TYR A 6 -1.25 6.54 -12.26
CA TYR A 6 -1.57 5.65 -13.37
C TYR A 6 -3.06 5.32 -13.29
N GLU A 7 -3.70 5.07 -14.44
CA GLU A 7 -5.11 4.70 -14.52
C GLU A 7 -5.22 3.30 -15.12
N VAL A 8 -6.11 2.47 -14.57
CA VAL A 8 -6.39 1.10 -15.04
C VAL A 8 -7.89 0.91 -15.11
N GLU A 9 -8.38 0.49 -16.27
CA GLU A 9 -9.78 0.08 -16.42
C GLU A 9 -9.98 -1.33 -15.84
N LEU A 10 -10.95 -1.46 -14.95
CA LEU A 10 -11.32 -2.74 -14.33
C LEU A 10 -12.77 -3.08 -14.68
N PRO A 11 -13.09 -4.36 -14.96
CA PRO A 11 -14.45 -4.79 -15.30
C PRO A 11 -15.37 -4.93 -14.07
N TYR A 12 -15.06 -4.23 -12.97
CA TYR A 12 -15.74 -4.35 -11.67
C TYR A 12 -16.22 -2.97 -11.20
N GLY A 13 -17.40 -2.93 -10.57
CA GLY A 13 -17.92 -1.72 -9.94
C GLY A 13 -17.18 -1.34 -8.64
N TRP A 14 -17.35 -0.10 -8.22
CA TRP A 14 -16.67 0.45 -7.04
C TRP A 14 -16.91 -0.36 -5.76
N GLU A 15 -18.14 -0.82 -5.51
CA GLU A 15 -18.47 -1.59 -4.29
C GLU A 15 -17.63 -2.87 -4.17
N THR A 16 -17.40 -3.56 -5.29
CA THR A 16 -16.53 -4.75 -5.35
C THR A 16 -15.07 -4.36 -5.09
N LEU A 17 -14.62 -3.26 -5.68
CA LEU A 17 -13.25 -2.76 -5.48
C LEU A 17 -13.04 -2.35 -4.02
N GLN A 18 -13.99 -1.65 -3.41
CA GLN A 18 -13.94 -1.23 -2.02
C GLN A 18 -13.80 -2.41 -1.07
N ALA A 19 -14.52 -3.52 -1.30
CA ALA A 19 -14.37 -4.73 -0.50
C ALA A 19 -12.93 -5.26 -0.53
N VAL A 20 -12.33 -5.35 -1.73
CA VAL A 20 -10.93 -5.81 -1.89
C VAL A 20 -9.95 -4.80 -1.29
N LEU A 21 -10.11 -3.52 -1.61
CA LEU A 21 -9.21 -2.45 -1.17
C LEU A 21 -9.24 -2.25 0.35
N SER A 22 -10.37 -2.57 1.01
CA SER A 22 -10.50 -2.45 2.47
C SER A 22 -9.73 -3.52 3.24
N GLU A 23 -9.21 -4.53 2.56
CA GLU A 23 -8.48 -5.63 3.15
C GLU A 23 -6.99 -5.56 2.76
N PRO A 24 -6.13 -4.95 3.60
CA PRO A 24 -4.69 -4.87 3.36
C PRO A 24 -4.04 -6.22 3.04
N GLN A 25 -4.53 -7.30 3.64
CA GLN A 25 -4.01 -8.65 3.38
C GLN A 25 -4.19 -9.09 1.93
N LYS A 26 -5.21 -8.57 1.24
CA LYS A 26 -5.47 -8.83 -0.17
C LYS A 26 -4.72 -7.88 -1.09
N THR A 27 -4.41 -6.66 -0.65
CA THR A 27 -3.82 -5.63 -1.51
C THR A 27 -2.31 -5.48 -1.39
N LEU A 28 -1.76 -5.53 -0.17
CA LEU A 28 -0.33 -5.38 0.09
C LEU A 28 0.57 -6.37 -0.67
N PRO A 29 0.18 -7.65 -0.91
CA PRO A 29 0.99 -8.57 -1.70
C PRO A 29 1.30 -8.07 -3.12
N PHE A 30 0.52 -7.14 -3.66
CA PHE A 30 0.72 -6.55 -4.98
C PHE A 30 1.61 -5.29 -4.95
N PHE A 31 1.98 -4.81 -3.76
CA PHE A 31 2.86 -3.66 -3.63
C PHE A 31 4.31 -4.09 -3.89
N PRO A 32 5.10 -3.30 -4.64
CA PRO A 32 6.51 -3.60 -4.87
C PRO A 32 7.25 -3.79 -3.54
N TYR A 33 8.11 -4.80 -3.50
CA TYR A 33 8.98 -5.09 -2.36
C TYR A 33 8.26 -5.52 -1.08
N PHE A 34 6.97 -5.83 -1.12
CA PHE A 34 6.25 -6.36 0.05
C PHE A 34 6.91 -7.65 0.55
N GLU A 35 7.15 -7.73 1.86
CA GLU A 35 7.66 -8.94 2.53
C GLU A 35 6.60 -9.54 3.46
N SER A 36 6.02 -8.75 4.35
CA SER A 36 5.04 -9.25 5.33
C SER A 36 4.11 -8.16 5.88
N PHE A 37 2.98 -8.61 6.43
CA PHE A 37 2.06 -7.77 7.19
C PHE A 37 1.61 -8.53 8.45
N GLN A 38 1.97 -8.05 9.63
CA GLN A 38 1.63 -8.64 10.93
C GLN A 38 1.36 -7.54 11.94
N ASP A 39 0.32 -7.69 12.76
CA ASP A 39 -0.02 -6.79 13.86
C ASP A 39 -0.09 -5.30 13.46
N GLY A 40 -0.63 -5.00 12.28
CA GLY A 40 -0.75 -3.64 11.76
C GLY A 40 0.54 -3.04 11.19
N LYS A 41 1.63 -3.81 11.17
CA LYS A 41 2.93 -3.41 10.63
C LYS A 41 3.22 -4.07 9.28
N VAL A 42 3.59 -3.25 8.31
CA VAL A 42 4.00 -3.70 6.96
C VAL A 42 5.51 -3.64 6.86
N ARG A 43 6.12 -4.71 6.36
CA ARG A 43 7.54 -4.75 6.02
C ARG A 43 7.75 -4.76 4.51
N PHE A 44 8.57 -3.85 4.04
CA PHE A 44 9.08 -3.83 2.66
C PHE A 44 10.57 -4.14 2.65
N LYS A 45 10.98 -5.06 1.78
CA LYS A 45 12.37 -5.46 1.60
C LYS A 45 12.84 -5.10 0.21
N VAL A 46 13.64 -4.05 0.12
CA VAL A 46 14.18 -3.56 -1.15
C VAL A 46 15.54 -4.22 -1.39
N PRO A 47 15.65 -5.16 -2.33
CA PRO A 47 16.94 -5.73 -2.67
C PRO A 47 17.78 -4.69 -3.42
N ARG A 48 18.93 -4.30 -2.85
CA ARG A 48 20.01 -3.66 -3.60
C ARG A 48 21.19 -4.61 -3.66
N PHE A 49 21.94 -4.55 -4.77
CA PHE A 49 23.05 -5.44 -5.18
C PHE A 49 23.99 -5.97 -4.07
N ILE A 50 24.16 -5.26 -2.94
CA ILE A 50 25.02 -5.68 -1.81
C ILE A 50 24.36 -5.49 -0.43
N PHE A 51 23.14 -4.93 -0.36
CA PHE A 51 22.44 -4.63 0.90
C PHE A 51 20.93 -4.83 0.75
N ASN A 52 20.32 -5.53 1.70
CA ASN A 52 18.88 -5.54 1.87
C ASN A 52 18.48 -4.38 2.78
N PHE A 53 17.61 -3.51 2.29
CA PHE A 53 17.00 -2.48 3.11
C PHE A 53 15.61 -2.94 3.51
N ASP A 54 15.45 -3.19 4.81
CA ASP A 54 14.17 -3.55 5.41
C ASP A 54 13.55 -2.28 5.99
N TYR A 55 12.33 -1.97 5.59
CA TYR A 55 11.57 -0.84 6.09
C TYR A 55 10.29 -1.36 6.75
N GLU A 56 10.05 -0.95 7.98
CA GLU A 56 8.84 -1.27 8.73
C GLU A 56 7.98 -0.01 8.87
N PHE A 57 6.69 -0.14 8.58
CA PHE A 57 5.73 0.95 8.63
C PHE A 57 4.47 0.53 9.36
N GLU A 58 3.86 1.44 10.11
CA GLU A 58 2.46 1.31 10.51
C GLU A 58 1.58 1.62 9.29
N LEU A 59 0.53 0.81 9.10
CA LEU A 59 -0.43 1.00 8.01
C LEU A 59 -1.76 1.50 8.55
N ASP A 60 -2.27 2.55 7.92
CA ASP A 60 -3.65 3.03 8.05
C ASP A 60 -4.35 3.01 6.69
N VAL A 61 -5.61 2.60 6.65
CA VAL A 61 -6.39 2.53 5.40
C VAL A 61 -7.67 3.34 5.55
N GLY A 62 -7.79 4.39 4.74
CA GLY A 62 -8.97 5.24 4.65
C GLY A 62 -9.77 4.92 3.38
N MET A 63 -11.09 4.96 3.49
CA MET A 63 -12.01 4.84 2.35
C MET A 63 -12.79 6.13 2.16
N GLY A 64 -12.70 6.70 0.97
CA GLY A 64 -13.51 7.82 0.51
C GLY A 64 -14.71 7.35 -0.32
N ARG A 65 -15.36 8.30 -1.00
CA ARG A 65 -16.54 7.99 -1.82
C ARG A 65 -16.22 7.08 -3.01
N ASN A 66 -15.07 7.30 -3.65
CA ASN A 66 -14.56 6.54 -4.80
C ASN A 66 -13.02 6.47 -4.76
N GLU A 67 -12.44 6.37 -3.56
CA GLU A 67 -10.99 6.29 -3.39
C GLU A 67 -10.64 5.43 -2.17
N ALA A 68 -9.49 4.76 -2.24
CA ALA A 68 -8.84 4.11 -1.11
C ALA A 68 -7.48 4.77 -0.86
N ILE A 69 -7.19 5.10 0.39
CA ILE A 69 -5.95 5.77 0.80
C ILE A 69 -5.19 4.86 1.75
N TYR A 70 -4.03 4.37 1.31
CA TYR A 70 -3.09 3.63 2.14
C TYR A 70 -2.00 4.57 2.66
N THR A 71 -1.90 4.71 3.97
CA THR A 71 -0.90 5.54 4.63
C THR A 71 0.09 4.68 5.38
N PHE A 72 1.33 4.65 4.91
CA PHE A 72 2.46 3.99 5.55
C PHE A 72 3.25 5.02 6.36
N ARG A 73 3.29 4.85 7.68
CA ARG A 73 4.00 5.74 8.61
C ARG A 73 5.25 5.05 9.12
N GLY A 74 6.42 5.63 8.86
CA GLY A 74 7.69 5.13 9.35
C GLY A 74 8.52 6.26 9.94
N GLU A 75 9.60 5.94 10.64
CA GLU A 75 10.44 6.93 11.34
C GLU A 75 10.99 8.03 10.44
N ARG A 76 11.16 7.75 9.14
CA ARG A 76 11.80 8.65 8.17
C ARG A 76 10.81 9.37 7.25
N GLY A 77 9.50 9.14 7.39
CA GLY A 77 8.49 9.81 6.59
C GLY A 77 7.17 9.05 6.44
N ILE A 78 6.28 9.64 5.65
CA ILE A 78 4.95 9.09 5.34
C ILE A 78 4.88 8.83 3.83
N LEU A 79 4.42 7.64 3.46
CA LEU A 79 4.05 7.30 2.07
C LEU A 79 2.54 7.15 2.01
N THR A 80 1.90 7.88 1.09
CA THR A 80 0.46 7.79 0.85
C THR A 80 0.22 7.32 -0.57
N ILE A 81 -0.57 6.25 -0.72
CA ILE A 81 -0.96 5.69 -2.00
C ILE A 81 -2.47 5.80 -2.11
N THR A 82 -2.93 6.46 -3.17
CA THR A 82 -4.35 6.65 -3.50
C THR A 82 -4.72 5.73 -4.67
N SER A 83 -5.81 4.99 -4.55
CA SER A 83 -6.34 4.08 -5.58
C SER A 83 -7.83 4.30 -5.82
#